data_AF-A0A559M435-F1
#
_entry.id   AF-A0A559M435-F1
#
_cell.length_a   1.000
_cell.length_b   1.000
_cell.length_c   1.000
_cell.angle_alpha   90.00
_cell.angle_beta   90.00
_cell.angle_gamma   90.00
#
_symmetry.space_group_name_H-M   'P 1'
#
loop_
_entity.id
_entity.type
_entity.pdbx_description
1 polymer ?
#
loop_
_entity_poly.entity_id
_entity_poly.type
_entity_poly.pdbx_seq_one_letter_code
_entity_poly.pdbx_strand_id
1 'polypeptide(L)'
;MATPVRQSTGSDEDDDDMNIDEGQELPLSAVKQNTTSGSQGALATVLRDATNWLPQVRSLKETDVIILLTPVAIPISSDPTDTRTLVSEEALSHPARTLHPKVSIARITQDPKLTVLIRNGITSTHLGFIKRGHVIILCFALRPGQQIQLEFADVALAVSDNKPCIIVTAGYTPPALESTAALIFGEQQSAFQSGPSPASQFTDPQRPRLWPVELWNEVRDVSSVLELWNESISGRFSLDQTTLASLLRRPGYAKHYIVRDTKNGVILGICATYLSYVDKEGEKLIASLAALLVRSTHRHLGIGLSLHSHAVSQLKKTRGVIRLQFGSTFPRILYGPPSDIHFNEEWFRRRGWHLDKDVPGQGQAIYDLILDFKDWKYGKKPSPMQLQFRLCAQQDMMRVLDLVERSSARQGKMGWFDQYSSLMNGPNVKDIVLALEKDNIVATALTYTPSCGSPIPSNLPWAAQIGSDIGGVTCICLPIENDTVMVGLLDACIKNLQDQGMKKMFIDGISSELDALKQLGFLEWAKYKDVWKDT
;
A
#
# COMPACT_ATOMS: atom_id res chain seq x y z
N MET A 1 -12.37 61.19 -50.39
CA MET A 1 -12.49 62.60 -49.96
C MET A 1 -11.84 62.77 -48.61
N ALA A 2 -11.33 63.95 -48.30
CA ALA A 2 -10.39 64.19 -47.20
C ALA A 2 -11.06 64.67 -45.89
N THR A 3 -10.32 64.50 -44.80
CA THR A 3 -10.47 65.12 -43.48
C THR A 3 -10.36 66.65 -43.52
N PRO A 4 -10.76 67.38 -42.45
CA PRO A 4 -9.75 67.94 -41.51
C PRO A 4 -10.18 67.80 -40.01
N VAL A 5 -9.36 67.60 -38.96
CA VAL A 5 -8.04 68.08 -38.47
C VAL A 5 -8.17 68.99 -37.21
N ARG A 6 -7.25 68.76 -36.23
CA ARG A 6 -6.77 69.56 -35.05
C ARG A 6 -6.89 68.83 -33.68
N GLN A 7 -5.94 68.88 -32.72
CA GLN A 7 -4.51 69.29 -32.77
C GLN A 7 -3.73 68.91 -31.46
N SER A 8 -2.48 68.41 -31.59
CA SER A 8 -1.23 68.80 -30.86
C SER A 8 -1.13 68.97 -29.32
N THR A 9 0.01 68.84 -28.60
CA THR A 9 1.37 68.21 -28.74
C THR A 9 2.20 68.57 -27.47
N GLY A 10 3.06 67.67 -26.96
CA GLY A 10 4.19 67.97 -26.03
C GLY A 10 3.83 68.34 -24.57
N SER A 11 4.74 68.30 -23.59
CA SER A 11 6.15 67.82 -23.53
C SER A 11 6.63 67.73 -22.05
N ASP A 12 7.82 67.15 -21.82
CA ASP A 12 8.72 67.34 -20.64
C ASP A 12 8.22 66.80 -19.26
N GLU A 13 9.06 66.50 -18.25
CA GLU A 13 10.36 65.83 -18.06
C GLU A 13 10.58 65.73 -16.51
N ASP A 14 11.51 64.86 -16.08
CA ASP A 14 12.18 64.77 -14.76
C ASP A 14 11.47 64.33 -13.45
N ASP A 15 12.09 63.29 -12.85
CA ASP A 15 12.39 62.98 -11.45
C ASP A 15 11.51 63.48 -10.29
N ASP A 16 11.07 62.55 -9.43
CA ASP A 16 11.35 62.66 -7.98
C ASP A 16 11.20 61.35 -7.18
N ASP A 17 11.85 61.38 -6.03
CA ASP A 17 12.37 60.31 -5.19
C ASP A 17 11.42 59.24 -4.59
N MET A 18 12.06 58.09 -4.37
CA MET A 18 11.85 57.04 -3.35
C MET A 18 10.90 57.33 -2.17
N ASN A 19 9.93 56.41 -1.95
CA ASN A 19 9.70 55.86 -0.60
C ASN A 19 8.86 54.57 -0.61
N ILE A 20 9.49 53.44 -0.24
CA ILE A 20 8.81 52.21 0.21
C ILE A 20 9.48 51.77 1.51
N ASP A 21 8.97 52.32 2.61
CA ASP A 21 9.17 51.82 3.98
C ASP A 21 8.13 50.70 4.27
N GLU A 22 8.40 49.69 5.10
CA GLU A 22 9.66 49.29 5.72
C GLU A 22 9.54 47.78 6.04
N GLY A 23 10.53 46.98 5.64
CA GLY A 23 10.55 45.54 5.92
C GLY A 23 11.32 45.24 7.20
N GLN A 24 10.65 45.07 8.34
CA GLN A 24 11.32 44.69 9.58
C GLN A 24 11.69 43.19 9.62
N GLU A 25 12.90 42.88 9.18
CA GLU A 25 13.63 41.69 9.65
C GLU A 25 14.02 41.85 11.12
N LEU A 26 13.96 40.75 11.91
CA LEU A 26 14.77 40.46 13.11
C LEU A 26 14.31 39.10 13.71
N PRO A 27 15.15 38.30 14.37
CA PRO A 27 16.38 37.70 13.83
C PRO A 27 16.40 36.15 13.96
N LEU A 28 17.10 35.46 13.05
CA LEU A 28 17.38 34.03 13.18
C LEU A 28 18.31 33.75 14.38
N SER A 29 17.75 33.21 15.47
CA SER A 29 18.50 32.87 16.68
C SER A 29 19.23 31.53 16.55
N ALA A 30 20.47 31.51 17.03
CA ALA A 30 21.44 30.44 16.78
C ALA A 30 21.04 29.07 17.35
N VAL A 31 20.86 28.07 16.48
CA VAL A 31 21.03 26.66 16.86
C VAL A 31 22.53 26.39 16.95
N LYS A 32 23.01 26.13 18.17
CA LYS A 32 24.43 25.90 18.47
C LYS A 32 24.98 24.74 17.66
N GLN A 33 25.94 25.01 16.77
CA GLN A 33 26.81 23.98 16.23
C GLN A 33 27.74 23.50 17.34
N ASN A 34 27.53 22.27 17.83
CA ASN A 34 28.51 21.61 18.69
C ASN A 34 29.69 21.17 17.82
N THR A 35 30.74 22.00 17.79
CA THR A 35 32.04 21.67 17.25
C THR A 35 32.74 20.64 18.14
N THR A 36 32.49 19.35 17.91
CA THR A 36 33.37 18.29 18.43
C THR A 36 34.61 18.20 17.56
N SER A 37 35.75 18.53 18.16
CA SER A 37 37.07 18.45 17.57
C SER A 37 37.55 17.00 17.38
N GLY A 38 38.33 16.77 16.31
CA GLY A 38 39.36 15.74 16.28
C GLY A 38 38.93 14.28 16.39
N SER A 39 38.33 13.73 15.33
CA SER A 39 38.64 12.35 14.93
C SER A 39 39.04 12.33 13.46
N GLN A 40 40.03 11.53 13.08
CA GLN A 40 40.37 11.32 11.67
C GLN A 40 39.18 10.63 10.99
N GLY A 41 38.41 11.39 10.21
CA GLY A 41 37.14 10.93 9.68
C GLY A 41 37.29 9.75 8.72
N ALA A 42 36.53 8.68 8.94
CA ALA A 42 36.44 7.57 8.01
C ALA A 42 35.96 8.08 6.64
N LEU A 43 36.79 7.90 5.61
CA LEU A 43 36.51 8.41 4.25
C LEU A 43 35.36 7.68 3.53
N ALA A 44 34.91 6.56 4.11
CA ALA A 44 33.79 5.74 3.65
C ALA A 44 32.94 5.31 4.86
N THR A 45 31.63 5.12 4.67
CA THR A 45 30.70 4.71 5.74
C THR A 45 29.59 3.84 5.18
N VAL A 46 29.27 2.73 5.85
CA VAL A 46 28.15 1.86 5.50
C VAL A 46 26.85 2.44 6.06
N LEU A 47 25.95 2.86 5.18
CA LEU A 47 24.60 3.29 5.56
C LEU A 47 23.70 2.09 5.86
N ARG A 48 23.85 0.98 5.12
CA ARG A 48 23.03 -0.22 5.27
C ARG A 48 23.81 -1.47 4.91
N ASP A 49 23.79 -2.45 5.80
CA ASP A 49 24.05 -3.85 5.49
C ASP A 49 22.92 -4.65 6.13
N ALA A 50 22.03 -5.20 5.32
CA ALA A 50 20.74 -5.69 5.78
C ALA A 50 20.82 -6.97 6.65
N THR A 51 21.94 -7.71 6.61
CA THR A 51 22.11 -8.99 7.33
C THR A 51 23.57 -9.30 7.70
N ASN A 52 24.45 -8.30 7.78
CA ASN A 52 25.90 -8.47 7.98
C ASN A 52 26.55 -9.31 6.86
N TRP A 53 26.31 -8.89 5.62
CA TRP A 53 26.86 -9.46 4.40
C TRP A 53 28.24 -8.94 4.04
N LEU A 54 28.69 -7.79 4.54
CA LEU A 54 30.04 -7.27 4.26
C LEU A 54 31.15 -8.30 4.59
N PRO A 55 31.14 -8.98 5.76
CA PRO A 55 32.06 -10.11 6.00
C PRO A 55 31.88 -11.30 5.04
N GLN A 56 30.67 -11.51 4.51
CA GLN A 56 30.31 -12.60 3.60
C GLN A 56 30.65 -12.31 2.13
N VAL A 57 30.87 -11.05 1.74
CA VAL A 57 31.36 -10.68 0.39
C VAL A 57 32.68 -11.40 0.09
N ARG A 58 33.55 -11.57 1.10
CA ARG A 58 34.80 -12.35 1.00
C ARG A 58 34.60 -13.86 0.80
N SER A 59 33.41 -14.40 1.09
CA SER A 59 33.06 -15.82 0.95
C SER A 59 32.29 -16.16 -0.33
N LEU A 60 32.05 -15.15 -1.18
CA LEU A 60 31.47 -15.35 -2.51
C LEU A 60 32.42 -16.16 -3.40
N LYS A 61 31.86 -17.06 -4.19
CA LYS A 61 32.63 -17.83 -5.17
C LYS A 61 33.01 -16.94 -6.35
N GLU A 62 34.04 -17.32 -7.09
CA GLU A 62 34.39 -16.69 -8.37
C GLU A 62 33.25 -16.75 -9.40
N THR A 63 32.25 -17.61 -9.20
CA THR A 63 31.04 -17.68 -10.02
C THR A 63 30.04 -16.57 -9.76
N ASP A 64 30.07 -15.99 -8.56
CA ASP A 64 28.99 -15.16 -8.04
C ASP A 64 29.15 -13.72 -8.51
N VAL A 65 28.05 -13.06 -8.88
CA VAL A 65 28.10 -11.75 -9.54
C VAL A 65 27.77 -10.65 -8.53
N ILE A 66 28.73 -9.76 -8.28
CA ILE A 66 28.51 -8.54 -7.49
C ILE A 66 28.03 -7.43 -8.44
N ILE A 67 26.87 -6.84 -8.15
CA ILE A 67 26.33 -5.69 -8.90
C ILE A 67 26.66 -4.42 -8.15
N LEU A 68 27.59 -3.64 -8.68
CA LEU A 68 27.94 -2.33 -8.14
C LEU A 68 27.14 -1.24 -8.87
N LEU A 69 26.23 -0.60 -8.15
CA LEU A 69 25.40 0.52 -8.62
C LEU A 69 26.03 1.83 -8.15
N THR A 70 26.48 2.66 -9.09
CA THR A 70 27.11 3.96 -8.80
C THR A 70 26.39 5.08 -9.56
N PRO A 71 26.26 6.29 -9.01
CA PRO A 71 25.78 7.43 -9.76
C PRO A 71 26.77 7.84 -10.86
N VAL A 72 26.28 8.35 -11.98
CA VAL A 72 27.10 9.01 -13.01
C VAL A 72 27.55 10.37 -12.46
N ALA A 73 28.85 10.56 -12.32
CA ALA A 73 29.43 11.83 -11.89
C ALA A 73 29.34 12.85 -13.03
N ILE A 74 28.53 13.90 -12.86
CA ILE A 74 28.55 15.08 -13.75
C ILE A 74 29.92 15.76 -13.61
N PRO A 75 30.59 16.16 -14.71
CA PRO A 75 31.89 16.83 -14.67
C PRO A 75 31.95 17.95 -13.63
N ILE A 76 33.04 17.96 -12.86
CA ILE A 76 33.27 18.94 -11.79
C ILE A 76 33.59 20.33 -12.39
N SER A 77 34.09 20.35 -13.63
CA SER A 77 34.42 21.55 -14.39
C SER A 77 33.97 21.42 -15.85
N SER A 78 33.71 22.56 -16.49
CA SER A 78 33.56 22.71 -17.94
C SER A 78 34.90 22.87 -18.67
N ASP A 79 36.02 22.87 -17.93
CA ASP A 79 37.38 22.86 -18.47
C ASP A 79 37.74 21.46 -19.00
N PRO A 80 38.05 21.30 -20.31
CA PRO A 80 38.41 20.01 -20.88
C PRO A 80 39.75 19.44 -20.38
N THR A 81 40.51 20.18 -19.56
CA THR A 81 41.74 19.71 -18.91
C THR A 81 41.56 19.22 -17.47
N ASP A 82 40.37 19.38 -16.86
CA ASP A 82 40.11 18.90 -15.49
C ASP A 82 39.85 17.38 -15.44
N THR A 83 40.94 16.63 -15.24
CA THR A 83 40.94 15.16 -15.17
C THR A 83 40.22 14.61 -13.93
N ARG A 84 39.86 15.42 -12.93
CA ARG A 84 39.23 14.94 -11.67
C ARG A 84 37.95 14.14 -11.89
N THR A 85 37.19 14.46 -12.95
CA THR A 85 35.99 13.71 -13.34
C THR A 85 36.34 12.30 -13.79
N LEU A 86 37.30 12.17 -14.71
CA LEU A 86 37.75 10.88 -15.27
C LEU A 86 38.36 9.98 -14.18
N VAL A 87 39.17 10.56 -13.29
CA VAL A 87 39.76 9.85 -12.15
C VAL A 87 38.69 9.23 -11.24
N SER A 88 37.53 9.89 -11.06
CA SER A 88 36.43 9.33 -10.26
C SER A 88 35.74 8.10 -10.89
N GLU A 89 35.82 7.93 -12.21
CA GLU A 89 35.22 6.80 -12.92
C GLU A 89 36.08 5.52 -12.84
N GLU A 90 37.40 5.67 -12.86
CA GLU A 90 38.36 4.55 -12.78
C GLU A 90 38.68 4.16 -11.32
N ALA A 91 38.71 5.11 -10.39
CA ALA A 91 39.16 4.90 -9.01
C ALA A 91 38.32 3.90 -8.18
N LEU A 92 37.04 3.67 -8.51
CA LEU A 92 36.25 2.60 -7.86
C LEU A 92 36.19 1.32 -8.69
N SER A 93 36.40 1.39 -10.01
CA SER A 93 36.28 0.25 -10.91
C SER A 93 37.56 -0.58 -11.00
N HIS A 94 38.73 0.04 -10.85
CA HIS A 94 40.01 -0.67 -10.81
C HIS A 94 40.15 -1.51 -9.53
N PRO A 95 39.98 -0.98 -8.30
CA PRO A 95 40.16 -1.77 -7.06
C PRO A 95 39.11 -2.87 -6.91
N ALA A 96 37.85 -2.62 -7.29
CA ALA A 96 36.80 -3.64 -7.19
C ALA A 96 37.05 -4.85 -8.12
N ARG A 97 37.72 -4.64 -9.26
CA ARG A 97 38.03 -5.71 -10.23
C ARG A 97 39.30 -6.50 -9.90
N THR A 98 40.28 -5.89 -9.22
CA THR A 98 41.40 -6.65 -8.64
C THR A 98 40.97 -7.50 -7.44
N LEU A 99 39.89 -7.12 -6.74
CA LEU A 99 39.42 -7.80 -5.53
C LEU A 99 38.37 -8.90 -5.76
N HIS A 100 37.60 -8.86 -6.86
CA HIS A 100 36.75 -9.99 -7.27
C HIS A 100 36.57 -10.09 -8.80
N PRO A 101 36.77 -11.27 -9.42
CA PRO A 101 36.83 -11.39 -10.88
C PRO A 101 35.49 -11.20 -11.61
N LYS A 102 34.35 -11.17 -10.90
CA LYS A 102 33.00 -11.01 -11.50
C LYS A 102 32.19 -9.84 -10.94
N VAL A 103 32.84 -8.70 -10.67
CA VAL A 103 32.13 -7.44 -10.43
C VAL A 103 31.54 -6.88 -11.74
N SER A 104 30.21 -6.85 -11.83
CA SER A 104 29.47 -6.17 -12.90
C SER A 104 29.01 -4.79 -12.41
N ILE A 105 29.62 -3.73 -12.93
CA ILE A 105 29.30 -2.34 -12.55
C ILE A 105 28.23 -1.81 -13.49
N ALA A 106 27.14 -1.24 -12.94
CA ALA A 106 26.08 -0.59 -13.70
C ALA A 106 25.83 0.84 -13.18
N ARG A 107 25.94 1.84 -14.07
CA ARG A 107 25.93 3.26 -13.71
C ARG A 107 24.51 3.84 -13.77
N ILE A 108 24.09 4.58 -12.75
CA ILE A 108 22.76 5.19 -12.62
C ILE A 108 22.84 6.71 -12.85
N THR A 109 22.03 7.26 -13.75
CA THR A 109 22.01 8.70 -14.02
C THR A 109 21.17 9.45 -12.96
N GLN A 110 21.69 10.56 -12.43
CA GLN A 110 21.04 11.40 -11.41
C GLN A 110 20.50 12.75 -11.95
N ASP A 111 20.48 12.97 -13.27
CA ASP A 111 20.04 14.24 -13.87
C ASP A 111 18.50 14.42 -13.80
N PRO A 112 17.99 15.43 -13.07
CA PRO A 112 16.55 15.73 -13.01
C PRO A 112 15.93 15.99 -14.39
N LYS A 113 16.70 16.54 -15.35
CA LYS A 113 16.19 16.89 -16.69
C LYS A 113 15.97 15.68 -17.60
N LEU A 114 16.68 14.56 -17.37
CA LEU A 114 16.44 13.28 -18.05
C LEU A 114 15.41 12.38 -17.33
N THR A 115 14.97 12.75 -16.12
CA THR A 115 14.19 11.88 -15.23
C THR A 115 12.73 11.69 -15.68
N VAL A 116 12.21 12.49 -16.63
CA VAL A 116 10.81 12.39 -17.10
C VAL A 116 10.50 11.06 -17.82
N LEU A 117 11.49 10.39 -18.41
CA LEU A 117 11.34 9.10 -19.11
C LEU A 117 11.93 7.91 -18.34
N ILE A 118 12.53 8.14 -17.16
CA ILE A 118 13.27 7.13 -16.41
C ILE A 118 12.78 7.13 -14.97
N ARG A 119 12.19 6.00 -14.49
CA ARG A 119 11.81 5.86 -13.07
C ARG A 119 13.03 6.01 -12.16
N ASN A 120 13.24 7.22 -11.65
CA ASN A 120 14.28 7.61 -10.70
C ASN A 120 15.64 7.00 -11.09
N GLY A 121 16.09 7.24 -12.32
CA GLY A 121 17.38 6.80 -12.88
C GLY A 121 17.61 5.29 -13.10
N ILE A 122 16.72 4.40 -12.62
CA ILE A 122 16.86 2.95 -12.78
C ILE A 122 16.19 2.49 -14.07
N THR A 123 17.01 2.11 -15.06
CA THR A 123 16.57 1.65 -16.39
C THR A 123 16.21 0.16 -16.40
N SER A 124 15.51 -0.29 -17.45
CA SER A 124 15.28 -1.72 -17.72
C SER A 124 16.59 -2.54 -17.78
N THR A 125 17.66 -1.94 -18.28
CA THR A 125 19.02 -2.51 -18.28
C THR A 125 19.54 -2.73 -16.87
N HIS A 126 19.32 -1.77 -15.95
CA HIS A 126 19.73 -1.91 -14.54
C HIS A 126 18.93 -3.00 -13.83
N LEU A 127 17.63 -3.15 -14.13
CA LEU A 127 16.82 -4.28 -13.65
C LEU A 127 17.38 -5.63 -14.13
N GLY A 128 17.85 -5.71 -15.38
CA GLY A 128 18.52 -6.88 -15.92
C GLY A 128 19.81 -7.26 -15.17
N PHE A 129 20.59 -6.28 -14.73
CA PHE A 129 21.76 -6.50 -13.88
C PHE A 129 21.38 -6.94 -12.47
N ILE A 130 20.47 -6.22 -11.81
CA ILE A 130 19.99 -6.55 -10.45
C ILE A 130 19.39 -7.96 -10.38
N LYS A 131 18.65 -8.39 -11.42
CA LYS A 131 18.13 -9.77 -11.53
C LYS A 131 19.21 -10.84 -11.67
N ARG A 132 20.39 -10.53 -12.23
CA ARG A 132 21.53 -11.46 -12.35
C ARG A 132 22.51 -11.42 -11.17
N GLY A 133 22.50 -10.36 -10.37
CA GLY A 133 23.35 -10.22 -9.19
C GLY A 133 23.09 -11.26 -8.09
N HIS A 134 24.14 -11.64 -7.38
CA HIS A 134 24.08 -12.39 -6.13
C HIS A 134 24.09 -11.43 -4.93
N VAL A 135 24.93 -10.39 -4.99
CA VAL A 135 24.96 -9.27 -4.04
C VAL A 135 24.83 -7.96 -4.81
N ILE A 136 24.06 -7.02 -4.28
CA ILE A 136 23.88 -5.68 -4.83
C ILE A 136 24.54 -4.68 -3.87
N ILE A 137 25.36 -3.79 -4.39
CA ILE A 137 26.05 -2.75 -3.63
C ILE A 137 25.72 -1.41 -4.28
N LEU A 138 25.03 -0.54 -3.54
CA LEU A 138 24.71 0.81 -3.96
C LEU A 138 25.68 1.79 -3.29
N CYS A 139 26.56 2.40 -4.08
CA CYS A 139 27.54 3.37 -3.61
C CYS A 139 27.09 4.79 -3.94
N PHE A 140 26.88 5.61 -2.91
CA PHE A 140 26.66 7.05 -3.04
C PHE A 140 27.98 7.78 -2.82
N ALA A 141 28.47 8.49 -3.83
CA ALA A 141 29.50 9.50 -3.61
C ALA A 141 28.82 10.83 -3.27
N LEU A 142 29.23 11.47 -2.17
CA LEU A 142 28.62 12.71 -1.66
C LEU A 142 29.51 13.92 -1.91
N ARG A 143 28.93 14.99 -2.45
CA ARG A 143 29.55 16.32 -2.53
C ARG A 143 29.27 17.08 -1.23
N PRO A 144 30.20 17.92 -0.74
CA PRO A 144 29.92 18.83 0.37
C PRO A 144 28.66 19.67 0.09
N GLY A 145 27.71 19.69 1.02
CA GLY A 145 26.43 20.41 0.88
C GLY A 145 25.32 19.68 0.12
N GLN A 146 25.56 18.51 -0.47
CA GLN A 146 24.54 17.73 -1.18
C GLN A 146 23.88 16.68 -0.26
N GLN A 147 22.54 16.68 -0.18
CA GLN A 147 21.79 15.66 0.56
C GLN A 147 21.72 14.32 -0.20
N ILE A 148 21.70 13.20 0.53
CA ILE A 148 21.49 11.86 -0.05
C ILE A 148 20.07 11.77 -0.60
N GLN A 149 19.92 11.61 -1.92
CA GLN A 149 18.63 11.29 -2.54
C GLN A 149 18.30 9.81 -2.29
N LEU A 150 17.62 9.54 -1.16
CA LEU A 150 17.28 8.18 -0.71
C LEU A 150 16.32 7.43 -1.64
N GLU A 151 15.62 8.12 -2.53
CA GLU A 151 14.65 7.54 -3.46
C GLU A 151 15.26 6.45 -4.37
N PHE A 152 16.52 6.61 -4.78
CA PHE A 152 17.25 5.59 -5.56
C PHE A 152 17.47 4.30 -4.76
N ALA A 153 17.75 4.43 -3.45
CA ALA A 153 17.90 3.28 -2.57
C ALA A 153 16.56 2.54 -2.43
N ASP A 154 15.46 3.26 -2.20
CA ASP A 154 14.13 2.67 -2.08
C ASP A 154 13.71 1.90 -3.35
N VAL A 155 13.98 2.43 -4.55
CA VAL A 155 13.72 1.71 -5.81
C VAL A 155 14.65 0.50 -5.95
N ALA A 156 15.96 0.64 -5.71
CA ALA A 156 16.92 -0.48 -5.79
C ALA A 156 16.56 -1.63 -4.81
N LEU A 157 16.07 -1.30 -3.62
CA LEU A 157 15.55 -2.26 -2.63
C LEU A 157 14.24 -2.91 -3.08
N ALA A 158 13.32 -2.14 -3.67
CA ALA A 158 12.05 -2.67 -4.15
C ALA A 158 12.21 -3.67 -5.31
N VAL A 159 13.30 -3.56 -6.08
CA VAL A 159 13.60 -4.45 -7.23
C VAL A 159 14.69 -5.49 -6.93
N SER A 160 15.18 -5.58 -5.69
CA SER A 160 16.23 -6.55 -5.30
C SER A 160 15.70 -7.97 -5.05
N ASP A 161 14.38 -8.20 -5.05
CA ASP A 161 13.74 -9.52 -4.87
C ASP A 161 14.26 -10.31 -3.64
N ASN A 162 14.46 -9.62 -2.50
CA ASN A 162 15.05 -10.11 -1.24
C ASN A 162 16.54 -10.48 -1.27
N LYS A 163 17.28 -10.12 -2.34
CA LYS A 163 18.73 -10.30 -2.39
C LYS A 163 19.46 -9.37 -1.40
N PRO A 164 20.68 -9.75 -0.97
CA PRO A 164 21.56 -8.87 -0.19
C PRO A 164 21.79 -7.54 -0.91
N CYS A 165 21.44 -6.45 -0.23
CA CYS A 165 21.62 -5.08 -0.71
C CYS A 165 22.37 -4.27 0.35
N ILE A 166 23.59 -3.88 0.02
CA ILE A 166 24.49 -3.07 0.85
C ILE A 166 24.46 -1.64 0.29
N ILE A 167 24.40 -0.64 1.17
CA ILE A 167 24.45 0.78 0.81
C ILE A 167 25.65 1.42 1.51
N VAL A 168 26.54 2.02 0.72
CA VAL A 168 27.77 2.66 1.20
C VAL A 168 27.82 4.11 0.72
N THR A 169 28.27 5.02 1.58
CA THR A 169 28.59 6.41 1.25
C THR A 169 30.10 6.63 1.24
N ALA A 170 30.58 7.41 0.29
CA ALA A 170 31.99 7.77 0.10
C ALA A 170 32.13 9.28 -0.23
N GLY A 171 33.32 9.82 -0.02
CA GLY A 171 33.73 11.04 -0.73
C GLY A 171 34.03 10.75 -2.21
N TYR A 172 34.03 11.79 -3.05
CA TYR A 172 34.45 11.70 -4.47
C TYR A 172 35.97 11.64 -4.68
N THR A 173 36.78 11.71 -3.62
CA THR A 173 38.24 11.68 -3.73
C THR A 173 38.75 10.25 -3.96
N PRO A 174 39.85 10.04 -4.70
CA PRO A 174 40.38 8.69 -4.93
C PRO A 174 40.66 7.91 -3.63
N PRO A 175 41.28 8.50 -2.58
CA PRO A 175 41.46 7.81 -1.30
C PRO A 175 40.15 7.42 -0.60
N ALA A 176 39.03 8.11 -0.86
CA ALA A 176 37.72 7.76 -0.32
C ALA A 176 37.06 6.61 -1.09
N LEU A 177 37.27 6.54 -2.42
CA LEU A 177 36.82 5.42 -3.25
C LEU A 177 37.66 4.16 -2.98
N GLU A 178 38.97 4.30 -2.81
CA GLU A 178 39.87 3.24 -2.33
C GLU A 178 39.47 2.76 -0.94
N SER A 179 39.25 3.67 0.01
CA SER A 179 38.72 3.32 1.34
C SER A 179 37.36 2.62 1.28
N THR A 180 36.53 2.95 0.29
CA THR A 180 35.23 2.30 0.06
C THR A 180 35.39 0.87 -0.46
N ALA A 181 36.30 0.63 -1.40
CA ALA A 181 36.66 -0.71 -1.83
C ALA A 181 37.25 -1.53 -0.66
N ALA A 182 38.21 -0.96 0.06
CA ALA A 182 38.81 -1.56 1.26
C ALA A 182 37.79 -1.82 2.38
N LEU A 183 36.68 -1.07 2.46
CA LEU A 183 35.57 -1.31 3.39
C LEU A 183 34.62 -2.42 2.92
N ILE A 184 34.35 -2.49 1.61
CA ILE A 184 33.46 -3.49 0.99
C ILE A 184 34.09 -4.88 0.95
N PHE A 185 35.38 -4.96 0.61
CA PHE A 185 36.13 -6.21 0.48
C PHE A 185 36.97 -6.50 1.74
N GLY A 186 37.21 -5.48 2.58
CA GLY A 186 37.72 -5.62 3.94
C GLY A 186 39.24 -5.64 4.06
N GLU A 187 39.98 -4.74 3.42
CA GLU A 187 41.45 -4.67 3.56
C GLU A 187 41.91 -3.92 4.83
N GLN A 188 41.10 -2.99 5.37
CA GLN A 188 41.42 -2.32 6.64
C GLN A 188 41.12 -3.20 7.86
N GLN A 189 42.04 -4.11 8.19
CA GLN A 189 42.08 -4.77 9.49
C GLN A 189 43.50 -4.96 10.06
N SER A 190 44.49 -4.26 9.52
CA SER A 190 45.92 -4.41 9.84
C SER A 190 46.55 -3.29 10.68
N ALA A 191 45.75 -2.33 11.20
CA ALA A 191 46.27 -1.15 11.90
C ALA A 191 45.65 -0.82 13.28
N PHE A 192 44.66 -1.58 13.75
CA PHE A 192 44.09 -1.40 15.10
C PHE A 192 44.27 -2.65 15.94
N GLN A 193 45.17 -2.55 16.93
CA GLN A 193 45.54 -3.63 17.83
C GLN A 193 44.39 -4.03 18.75
N SER A 194 44.44 -5.31 19.14
CA SER A 194 43.58 -5.98 20.12
C SER A 194 43.25 -5.16 21.37
N GLY A 195 41.97 -4.80 21.50
CA GLY A 195 41.30 -4.54 22.77
C GLY A 195 39.96 -5.30 22.78
N PRO A 196 39.43 -5.71 23.94
CA PRO A 196 38.16 -6.43 24.00
C PRO A 196 37.02 -5.50 23.56
N SER A 197 36.44 -5.76 22.40
CA SER A 197 35.35 -4.95 21.87
C SER A 197 34.15 -4.93 22.83
N PRO A 198 33.64 -3.75 23.24
CA PRO A 198 32.34 -3.66 23.89
C PRO A 198 31.26 -3.93 22.83
N ALA A 199 30.99 -5.21 22.58
CA ALA A 199 29.92 -5.70 21.71
C ALA A 199 28.55 -5.54 22.40
N SER A 200 28.22 -4.31 22.79
CA SER A 200 26.97 -3.88 23.42
C SER A 200 26.88 -2.35 23.40
N GLN A 201 25.67 -1.81 23.26
CA GLN A 201 25.30 -0.39 23.48
C GLN A 201 25.46 0.65 22.33
N PHE A 202 25.59 0.25 21.06
CA PHE A 202 25.27 1.15 19.93
C PHE A 202 24.16 0.60 19.03
N THR A 203 22.98 0.37 19.63
CA THR A 203 21.73 0.24 18.88
C THR A 203 21.23 1.63 18.51
N ASP A 204 21.66 2.12 17.34
CA ASP A 204 21.12 3.31 16.69
C ASP A 204 19.60 3.13 16.46
N PRO A 205 18.73 3.90 17.14
CA PRO A 205 17.28 3.69 17.12
C PRO A 205 16.61 4.08 15.79
N GLN A 206 17.36 4.61 14.82
CA GLN A 206 16.84 5.01 13.50
C GLN A 206 16.90 3.90 12.42
N ARG A 207 17.51 2.74 12.69
CA ARG A 207 17.72 1.69 11.67
C ARG A 207 16.58 0.66 11.64
N PRO A 208 15.81 0.54 10.53
CA PRO A 208 14.78 -0.50 10.42
C PRO A 208 15.42 -1.90 10.36
N ARG A 209 15.25 -2.67 11.44
CA ARG A 209 15.67 -4.07 11.51
C ARG A 209 14.81 -4.93 10.57
N LEU A 210 15.42 -5.89 9.88
CA LEU A 210 14.67 -6.97 9.23
C LEU A 210 14.27 -8.00 10.28
N TRP A 211 12.98 -8.35 10.31
CA TRP A 211 12.42 -9.32 11.24
C TRP A 211 12.11 -10.64 10.54
N PRO A 212 12.32 -11.79 11.20
CA PRO A 212 11.89 -13.08 10.67
C PRO A 212 10.36 -13.08 10.57
N VAL A 213 9.84 -13.44 9.39
CA VAL A 213 8.42 -13.56 9.11
C VAL A 213 8.04 -15.03 9.12
N GLU A 214 7.12 -15.40 10.00
CA GLU A 214 6.55 -16.75 10.10
C GLU A 214 5.18 -16.82 9.42
N LEU A 215 4.78 -18.03 9.02
CA LEU A 215 3.39 -18.32 8.69
C LEU A 215 2.57 -18.42 9.99
N TRP A 216 1.41 -17.77 10.02
CA TRP A 216 0.42 -17.88 11.10
C TRP A 216 -0.13 -19.31 11.19
N ASN A 217 -0.28 -19.81 12.42
CA ASN A 217 -0.89 -21.09 12.74
C ASN A 217 -2.02 -20.87 13.75
N GLU A 218 -3.25 -21.20 13.38
CA GLU A 218 -4.43 -20.92 14.20
C GLU A 218 -4.32 -21.41 15.65
N VAL A 219 -4.00 -22.69 15.84
CA VAL A 219 -3.97 -23.36 17.15
C VAL A 219 -3.00 -22.69 18.11
N ARG A 220 -1.89 -22.16 17.59
CA ARG A 220 -0.83 -21.49 18.36
C ARG A 220 -1.04 -19.99 18.50
N ASP A 221 -1.60 -19.33 17.47
CA ASP A 221 -1.44 -17.89 17.27
C ASP A 221 -2.74 -17.09 17.41
N VAL A 222 -3.93 -17.71 17.34
CA VAL A 222 -5.20 -16.96 17.26
C VAL A 222 -5.42 -16.02 18.45
N SER A 223 -5.11 -16.44 19.69
CA SER A 223 -5.30 -15.62 20.89
C SER A 223 -4.39 -14.39 20.91
N SER A 224 -3.09 -14.55 20.63
CA SER A 224 -2.15 -13.41 20.59
C SER A 224 -2.37 -12.49 19.38
N VAL A 225 -2.99 -12.99 18.29
CA VAL A 225 -3.45 -12.14 17.19
C VAL A 225 -4.72 -11.38 17.57
N LEU A 226 -5.63 -11.97 18.36
CA LEU A 226 -6.81 -11.28 18.89
C LEU A 226 -6.45 -10.14 19.84
N GLU A 227 -5.49 -10.37 20.74
CA GLU A 227 -4.90 -9.33 21.59
C GLU A 227 -4.33 -8.18 20.74
N LEU A 228 -3.46 -8.50 19.78
CA LEU A 228 -2.88 -7.52 18.87
C LEU A 228 -3.93 -6.77 18.03
N TRP A 229 -5.00 -7.46 17.61
CA TRP A 229 -6.12 -6.86 16.89
C TRP A 229 -6.81 -5.83 17.75
N ASN A 230 -7.34 -6.23 18.91
CA ASN A 230 -8.11 -5.35 19.80
C ASN A 230 -7.24 -4.22 20.42
N GLU A 231 -5.91 -4.40 20.53
CA GLU A 231 -4.94 -3.33 20.85
C GLU A 231 -4.73 -2.31 19.72
N SER A 232 -4.79 -2.75 18.46
CA SER A 232 -4.45 -1.92 17.29
C SER A 232 -5.66 -1.30 16.60
N ILE A 233 -6.80 -1.97 16.70
CA ILE A 233 -8.11 -1.66 16.12
C ILE A 233 -9.12 -1.86 17.25
N SER A 234 -9.64 -0.77 17.80
CA SER A 234 -10.58 -0.79 18.92
C SER A 234 -11.92 -0.14 18.55
N GLY A 235 -12.91 -0.24 19.44
CA GLY A 235 -14.25 0.29 19.19
C GLY A 235 -15.07 -0.62 18.27
N ARG A 236 -15.67 -0.06 17.21
CA ARG A 236 -16.68 -0.76 16.38
C ARG A 236 -16.15 -1.95 15.58
N PHE A 237 -14.83 -2.05 15.42
CA PHE A 237 -14.14 -3.14 14.71
C PHE A 237 -13.52 -4.19 15.66
N SER A 238 -13.90 -4.17 16.95
CA SER A 238 -13.49 -5.21 17.90
C SER A 238 -14.05 -6.56 17.46
N LEU A 239 -13.31 -7.63 17.72
CA LEU A 239 -13.72 -9.00 17.37
C LEU A 239 -13.58 -9.92 18.58
N ASP A 240 -14.40 -10.98 18.59
CA ASP A 240 -14.19 -12.14 19.46
C ASP A 240 -13.29 -13.20 18.78
N GLN A 241 -12.80 -14.16 19.58
CA GLN A 241 -11.88 -15.19 19.11
C GLN A 241 -12.47 -16.10 18.03
N THR A 242 -13.78 -16.42 18.10
CA THR A 242 -14.46 -17.33 17.16
C THR A 242 -14.64 -16.64 15.82
N THR A 243 -15.08 -15.38 15.83
CA THR A 243 -15.24 -14.58 14.62
C THR A 243 -13.88 -14.33 13.94
N LEU A 244 -12.85 -13.93 14.70
CA LEU A 244 -11.51 -13.76 14.14
C LEU A 244 -10.94 -15.07 13.57
N ALA A 245 -11.11 -16.19 14.27
CA ALA A 245 -10.71 -17.51 13.75
C ALA A 245 -11.42 -17.83 12.42
N SER A 246 -12.74 -17.59 12.32
CA SER A 246 -13.52 -17.83 11.10
C SER A 246 -13.10 -16.94 9.92
N LEU A 247 -12.69 -15.70 10.19
CA LEU A 247 -12.17 -14.79 9.16
C LEU A 247 -10.79 -15.22 8.66
N LEU A 248 -9.90 -15.66 9.55
CA LEU A 248 -8.54 -16.08 9.20
C LEU A 248 -8.46 -17.53 8.66
N ARG A 249 -9.36 -18.43 9.07
CA ARG A 249 -9.36 -19.84 8.65
C ARG A 249 -9.98 -20.01 7.26
N ARG A 250 -9.26 -19.61 6.21
CA ARG A 250 -9.66 -19.80 4.80
C ARG A 250 -8.68 -20.70 4.05
N PRO A 251 -8.80 -22.03 4.15
CA PRO A 251 -7.87 -22.95 3.50
C PRO A 251 -7.86 -22.75 1.97
N GLY A 252 -6.67 -22.82 1.36
CA GLY A 252 -6.46 -22.54 -0.07
C GLY A 252 -6.41 -21.05 -0.43
N TYR A 253 -7.23 -20.22 0.21
CA TYR A 253 -7.43 -18.81 -0.14
C TYR A 253 -6.70 -17.81 0.75
N ALA A 254 -6.33 -18.16 1.99
CA ALA A 254 -5.58 -17.30 2.90
C ALA A 254 -4.16 -17.80 3.18
N LYS A 255 -3.24 -16.85 3.34
CA LYS A 255 -1.90 -17.07 3.92
C LYS A 255 -1.51 -15.88 4.79
N HIS A 256 -1.76 -15.98 6.09
CA HIS A 256 -1.43 -14.92 7.03
C HIS A 256 0.01 -15.04 7.53
N TYR A 257 0.67 -13.89 7.71
CA TYR A 257 2.08 -13.79 8.10
C TYR A 257 2.21 -13.02 9.40
N ILE A 258 3.17 -13.38 10.23
CA ILE A 258 3.38 -12.77 11.55
C ILE A 258 4.86 -12.53 11.85
N VAL A 259 5.13 -11.67 12.82
CA VAL A 259 6.45 -11.44 13.41
C VAL A 259 6.32 -11.60 14.92
N ARG A 260 7.26 -12.31 15.54
CA ARG A 260 7.39 -12.45 17.01
C ARG A 260 8.62 -11.76 17.55
N ASP A 261 8.59 -11.46 18.84
CA ASP A 261 9.81 -11.28 19.61
C ASP A 261 10.51 -12.63 19.82
N THR A 262 11.78 -12.71 19.44
CA THR A 262 12.65 -13.87 19.60
C THR A 262 12.92 -14.27 21.06
N LYS A 263 12.66 -13.39 22.04
CA LYS A 263 12.96 -13.63 23.47
C LYS A 263 11.80 -14.24 24.25
N ASN A 264 10.57 -13.80 23.99
CA ASN A 264 9.38 -14.20 24.76
C ASN A 264 8.26 -14.80 23.89
N GLY A 265 8.44 -14.87 22.56
CA GLY A 265 7.47 -15.48 21.64
C GLY A 265 6.22 -14.65 21.34
N VAL A 266 6.08 -13.46 21.94
CA VAL A 266 4.90 -12.59 21.77
C VAL A 266 4.80 -12.12 20.32
N ILE A 267 3.59 -12.18 19.75
CA ILE A 267 3.32 -11.63 18.41
C ILE A 267 3.37 -10.10 18.46
N LEU A 268 4.27 -9.53 17.65
CA LEU A 268 4.50 -8.10 17.52
C LEU A 268 3.83 -7.50 16.29
N GLY A 269 3.47 -8.32 15.30
CA GLY A 269 2.78 -7.88 14.10
C GLY A 269 2.14 -9.02 13.32
N ILE A 270 1.09 -8.70 12.57
CA ILE A 270 0.40 -9.60 11.63
C ILE A 270 0.15 -8.89 10.30
N CYS A 271 0.26 -9.62 9.20
CA CYS A 271 -0.26 -9.27 7.89
C CYS A 271 -1.25 -10.35 7.44
N ALA A 272 -2.53 -10.00 7.36
CA ALA A 272 -3.55 -10.89 6.86
C ALA A 272 -3.70 -10.74 5.34
N THR A 273 -3.70 -11.84 4.58
CA THR A 273 -3.94 -11.81 3.13
C THR A 273 -4.98 -12.82 2.68
N TYR A 274 -5.65 -12.50 1.57
CA TYR A 274 -6.60 -13.38 0.87
C TYR A 274 -6.34 -13.40 -0.64
N LEU A 275 -6.82 -14.45 -1.28
CA LEU A 275 -6.98 -14.62 -2.72
C LEU A 275 -8.47 -14.84 -2.98
N SER A 276 -9.04 -14.10 -3.93
CA SER A 276 -10.44 -14.25 -4.36
C SER A 276 -10.51 -14.33 -5.88
N TYR A 277 -11.42 -15.13 -6.43
CA TYR A 277 -11.60 -15.19 -7.88
C TYR A 277 -12.34 -13.95 -8.39
N VAL A 278 -12.04 -13.59 -9.64
CA VAL A 278 -12.63 -12.44 -10.34
C VAL A 278 -13.75 -12.87 -11.27
N ASP A 279 -13.58 -14.04 -11.89
CA ASP A 279 -14.40 -14.57 -12.97
C ASP A 279 -14.76 -16.04 -12.75
N LYS A 280 -15.76 -16.52 -13.49
CA LYS A 280 -16.30 -17.89 -13.36
C LYS A 280 -15.30 -18.96 -13.81
N GLU A 281 -14.35 -18.59 -14.66
CA GLU A 281 -13.28 -19.43 -15.16
C GLU A 281 -12.25 -19.77 -14.06
N GLY A 282 -12.17 -18.95 -13.00
CA GLY A 282 -11.25 -19.18 -11.88
C GLY A 282 -9.77 -18.97 -12.24
N GLU A 283 -9.49 -18.25 -13.34
CA GLU A 283 -8.12 -17.98 -13.78
C GLU A 283 -7.56 -16.68 -13.21
N LYS A 284 -8.43 -15.69 -12.99
CA LYS A 284 -8.03 -14.35 -12.52
C LYS A 284 -8.30 -14.20 -11.03
N LEU A 285 -7.32 -13.69 -10.31
CA LEU A 285 -7.30 -13.54 -8.86
C LEU A 285 -7.10 -12.07 -8.45
N ILE A 286 -7.78 -11.69 -7.37
CA ILE A 286 -7.43 -10.55 -6.55
C ILE A 286 -6.65 -11.03 -5.34
N ALA A 287 -5.52 -10.37 -5.11
CA ALA A 287 -4.68 -10.56 -3.94
C ALA A 287 -4.91 -9.41 -2.94
N SER A 288 -5.64 -9.69 -1.87
CA SER A 288 -5.93 -8.73 -0.81
C SER A 288 -4.86 -8.76 0.27
N LEU A 289 -4.32 -7.59 0.63
CA LEU A 289 -3.61 -7.34 1.88
C LEU A 289 -4.65 -6.77 2.86
N ALA A 290 -5.40 -7.66 3.50
CA ALA A 290 -6.62 -7.34 4.23
C ALA A 290 -6.38 -6.50 5.49
N ALA A 291 -5.31 -6.79 6.22
CA ALA A 291 -4.88 -6.03 7.39
C ALA A 291 -3.35 -6.11 7.56
N LEU A 292 -2.74 -5.05 8.08
CA LEU A 292 -1.33 -5.02 8.48
C LEU A 292 -1.22 -4.28 9.83
N LEU A 293 -1.01 -5.03 10.89
CA LEU A 293 -0.97 -4.52 12.26
C LEU A 293 0.42 -4.72 12.86
N VAL A 294 0.87 -3.72 13.61
CA VAL A 294 2.11 -3.76 14.39
C VAL A 294 1.81 -3.15 15.76
N ARG A 295 2.15 -3.90 16.81
CA ARG A 295 1.96 -3.54 18.22
C ARG A 295 2.54 -2.15 18.47
N SER A 296 1.76 -1.28 19.11
CA SER A 296 2.08 0.16 19.25
C SER A 296 3.50 0.42 19.78
N THR A 297 3.88 -0.32 20.82
CA THR A 297 5.20 -0.30 21.48
C THR A 297 6.38 -0.78 20.62
N HIS A 298 6.12 -1.40 19.46
CA HIS A 298 7.12 -1.97 18.57
C HIS A 298 7.06 -1.41 17.14
N ARG A 299 6.34 -0.30 16.94
CA ARG A 299 6.33 0.46 15.67
C ARG A 299 7.71 1.07 15.39
N HIS A 300 7.94 1.48 14.13
CA HIS A 300 9.21 2.02 13.63
C HIS A 300 10.42 1.07 13.62
N LEU A 301 10.36 -0.10 14.28
CA LEU A 301 11.44 -1.10 14.32
C LEU A 301 11.64 -1.92 13.02
N GLY A 302 10.93 -1.63 11.93
CA GLY A 302 11.01 -2.38 10.66
C GLY A 302 10.08 -3.60 10.54
N ILE A 303 9.30 -3.92 11.58
CA ILE A 303 8.35 -5.06 11.61
C ILE A 303 7.34 -4.99 10.45
N GLY A 304 6.63 -3.86 10.31
CA GLY A 304 5.62 -3.67 9.27
C GLY A 304 6.21 -3.73 7.85
N LEU A 305 7.48 -3.32 7.67
CA LEU A 305 8.19 -3.43 6.38
C LEU A 305 8.50 -4.90 6.08
N SER A 306 8.99 -5.65 7.07
CA SER A 306 9.30 -7.08 6.91
C SER A 306 8.05 -7.88 6.52
N LEU A 307 6.94 -7.66 7.24
CA LEU A 307 5.63 -8.25 6.95
C LEU A 307 5.09 -7.88 5.57
N HIS A 308 5.06 -6.58 5.23
CA HIS A 308 4.52 -6.10 3.95
C HIS A 308 5.32 -6.59 2.75
N SER A 309 6.65 -6.46 2.80
CA SER A 309 7.53 -6.92 1.71
C SER A 309 7.42 -8.42 1.50
N HIS A 310 7.35 -9.22 2.58
CA HIS A 310 7.14 -10.66 2.49
C HIS A 310 5.78 -10.97 1.84
N ALA A 311 4.69 -10.43 2.41
CA ALA A 311 3.33 -10.70 1.94
C ALA A 311 3.14 -10.31 0.46
N VAL A 312 3.53 -9.10 0.06
CA VAL A 312 3.43 -8.65 -1.34
C VAL A 312 4.31 -9.47 -2.27
N SER A 313 5.50 -9.92 -1.85
CA SER A 313 6.33 -10.82 -2.66
C SER A 313 5.65 -12.17 -2.91
N GLN A 314 4.99 -12.75 -1.90
CA GLN A 314 4.27 -14.03 -2.05
C GLN A 314 3.01 -13.88 -2.91
N LEU A 315 2.25 -12.81 -2.71
CA LEU A 315 1.05 -12.53 -3.51
C LEU A 315 1.41 -12.33 -4.99
N LYS A 316 2.45 -11.56 -5.31
CA LYS A 316 2.93 -11.35 -6.70
C LYS A 316 3.48 -12.62 -7.37
N LYS A 317 3.90 -13.63 -6.60
CA LYS A 317 4.35 -14.94 -7.12
C LYS A 317 3.18 -15.90 -7.41
N THR A 318 1.97 -15.55 -6.99
CA THR A 318 0.78 -16.37 -7.21
C THR A 318 0.29 -16.15 -8.63
N ARG A 319 0.28 -17.22 -9.45
CA ARG A 319 -0.23 -17.17 -10.83
C ARG A 319 -1.69 -16.73 -10.84
N GLY A 320 -2.06 -15.91 -11.82
CA GLY A 320 -3.43 -15.43 -12.01
C GLY A 320 -3.77 -14.15 -11.25
N VAL A 321 -2.92 -13.67 -10.33
CA VAL A 321 -3.14 -12.38 -9.67
C VAL A 321 -3.07 -11.27 -10.73
N ILE A 322 -4.19 -10.56 -10.92
CA ILE A 322 -4.32 -9.40 -11.81
C ILE A 322 -4.40 -8.07 -11.05
N ARG A 323 -4.61 -8.13 -9.72
CA ARG A 323 -4.82 -6.96 -8.86
C ARG A 323 -4.35 -7.23 -7.44
N LEU A 324 -3.63 -6.26 -6.87
CA LEU A 324 -3.28 -6.18 -5.46
C LEU A 324 -4.16 -5.12 -4.78
N GLN A 325 -4.96 -5.52 -3.80
CA GLN A 325 -5.81 -4.63 -3.01
C GLN A 325 -5.25 -4.43 -1.60
N PHE A 326 -5.43 -3.24 -1.02
CA PHE A 326 -5.20 -2.99 0.41
C PHE A 326 -6.58 -2.82 1.07
N GLY A 327 -6.87 -3.69 2.05
CA GLY A 327 -8.25 -4.11 2.34
C GLY A 327 -8.60 -5.40 1.60
N SER A 328 -9.88 -5.78 1.63
CA SER A 328 -10.36 -7.11 1.20
C SER A 328 -11.71 -7.07 0.50
N THR A 329 -11.91 -7.93 -0.51
CA THR A 329 -13.21 -8.16 -1.16
C THR A 329 -14.08 -9.08 -0.32
N PHE A 330 -13.69 -10.35 -0.18
CA PHE A 330 -14.28 -11.38 0.68
C PHE A 330 -13.23 -12.44 1.11
N PRO A 331 -13.17 -12.85 2.39
CA PRO A 331 -13.86 -12.26 3.54
C PRO A 331 -13.51 -10.79 3.72
N ARG A 332 -14.53 -9.95 3.95
CA ARG A 332 -14.38 -8.51 4.12
C ARG A 332 -14.23 -8.19 5.59
N ILE A 333 -12.99 -8.22 6.07
CA ILE A 333 -12.71 -7.66 7.41
C ILE A 333 -12.79 -6.14 7.29
N LEU A 334 -11.97 -5.54 6.43
CA LEU A 334 -11.98 -4.12 6.13
C LEU A 334 -12.06 -3.94 4.61
N TYR A 335 -12.88 -3.02 4.13
CA TYR A 335 -12.97 -2.72 2.69
C TYR A 335 -11.65 -2.15 2.16
N GLY A 336 -11.08 -1.23 2.95
CA GLY A 336 -9.78 -0.59 2.80
C GLY A 336 -9.37 0.01 4.16
N PRO A 337 -8.39 0.92 4.21
CA PRO A 337 -8.02 1.59 5.46
C PRO A 337 -9.18 2.46 6.00
N PRO A 338 -9.61 2.27 7.26
CA PRO A 338 -10.64 3.11 7.88
C PRO A 338 -10.16 4.54 8.07
N SER A 339 -11.05 5.51 7.87
CA SER A 339 -10.75 6.95 7.96
C SER A 339 -10.64 7.47 9.39
N ASP A 340 -11.21 6.74 10.35
CA ASP A 340 -11.19 7.03 11.79
C ASP A 340 -10.01 6.39 12.53
N ILE A 341 -9.23 5.53 11.87
CA ILE A 341 -8.01 4.94 12.43
C ILE A 341 -6.80 5.70 11.91
N HIS A 342 -6.03 6.34 12.78
CA HIS A 342 -4.79 6.99 12.39
C HIS A 342 -3.69 5.97 12.04
N PHE A 343 -3.24 5.99 10.79
CA PHE A 343 -2.08 5.23 10.32
C PHE A 343 -1.14 6.12 9.48
N ASN A 344 0.06 5.62 9.22
CA ASN A 344 1.07 6.35 8.45
C ASN A 344 0.81 6.19 6.94
N GLU A 345 -0.08 7.01 6.36
CA GLU A 345 -0.39 6.99 4.92
C GLU A 345 0.87 7.11 4.05
N GLU A 346 1.79 8.01 4.44
CA GLU A 346 3.07 8.25 3.78
C GLU A 346 3.92 6.97 3.64
N TRP A 347 3.90 6.10 4.67
CA TRP A 347 4.59 4.81 4.64
C TRP A 347 4.00 3.87 3.59
N PHE A 348 2.67 3.87 3.39
CA PHE A 348 2.02 3.11 2.32
C PHE A 348 2.26 3.77 0.95
N ARG A 349 2.27 5.10 0.87
CA ARG A 349 2.56 5.89 -0.34
C ARG A 349 3.94 5.63 -0.92
N ARG A 350 4.99 5.58 -0.07
CA ARG A 350 6.35 5.16 -0.48
C ARG A 350 6.43 3.72 -0.99
N ARG A 351 5.44 2.89 -0.69
CA ARG A 351 5.28 1.51 -1.20
C ARG A 351 4.28 1.45 -2.39
N GLY A 352 4.01 2.61 -2.98
CA GLY A 352 3.19 2.82 -4.18
C GLY A 352 1.70 2.58 -3.98
N TRP A 353 1.18 2.61 -2.75
CA TRP A 353 -0.27 2.64 -2.52
C TRP A 353 -0.72 4.10 -2.54
N HIS A 354 -1.66 4.45 -3.42
CA HIS A 354 -2.21 5.81 -3.48
C HIS A 354 -3.51 5.84 -2.69
N LEU A 355 -3.68 6.85 -1.83
CA LEU A 355 -4.82 6.99 -0.90
C LEU A 355 -5.33 8.45 -0.84
N ASP A 356 -4.85 9.25 -1.78
CA ASP A 356 -4.77 10.71 -1.71
C ASP A 356 -5.43 11.40 -2.92
N LYS A 357 -6.09 10.62 -3.79
CA LYS A 357 -6.60 11.11 -5.08
C LYS A 357 -8.12 11.13 -5.23
N ASP A 358 -8.87 10.57 -4.27
CA ASP A 358 -10.34 10.48 -4.28
C ASP A 358 -10.96 9.87 -5.57
N VAL A 359 -10.19 9.03 -6.28
CA VAL A 359 -10.63 8.27 -7.46
C VAL A 359 -10.57 6.77 -7.21
N PRO A 360 -11.38 5.94 -7.90
CA PRO A 360 -11.46 4.50 -7.65
C PRO A 360 -10.08 3.81 -7.63
N GLY A 361 -9.84 3.08 -6.55
CA GLY A 361 -8.60 2.35 -6.27
C GLY A 361 -7.42 3.20 -5.81
N GLN A 362 -7.58 4.52 -5.67
CA GLN A 362 -6.52 5.45 -5.26
C GLN A 362 -6.98 6.42 -4.16
N GLY A 363 -7.99 6.01 -3.37
CA GLY A 363 -8.44 6.70 -2.17
C GLY A 363 -9.91 7.13 -2.17
N GLN A 364 -10.75 6.66 -3.10
CA GLN A 364 -12.18 7.00 -3.10
C GLN A 364 -12.81 6.60 -1.77
N ALA A 365 -13.64 7.50 -1.22
CA ALA A 365 -14.40 7.23 -0.01
C ALA A 365 -15.45 6.12 -0.24
N ILE A 366 -15.39 5.08 0.59
CA ILE A 366 -16.35 3.98 0.64
C ILE A 366 -16.99 3.95 2.02
N TYR A 367 -18.29 3.71 2.08
CA TYR A 367 -19.08 3.80 3.31
C TYR A 367 -19.79 2.48 3.59
N ASP A 368 -19.72 2.04 4.84
CA ASP A 368 -20.65 1.06 5.40
C ASP A 368 -21.71 1.83 6.19
N LEU A 369 -22.98 1.49 5.98
CA LEU A 369 -24.14 2.20 6.50
C LEU A 369 -24.98 1.32 7.42
N ILE A 370 -25.74 1.96 8.31
CA ILE A 370 -26.75 1.31 9.15
C ILE A 370 -28.08 2.07 9.07
N LEU A 371 -29.18 1.34 8.99
CA LEU A 371 -30.54 1.89 9.05
C LEU A 371 -31.35 1.11 10.09
N ASP A 372 -31.97 1.85 11.01
CA ASP A 372 -33.06 1.33 11.82
C ASP A 372 -34.37 1.46 11.02
N PHE A 373 -35.14 0.38 10.90
CA PHE A 373 -36.29 0.36 10.01
C PHE A 373 -37.40 1.35 10.39
N LYS A 374 -37.42 1.85 11.63
CA LYS A 374 -38.34 2.92 12.04
C LYS A 374 -38.01 4.27 11.39
N ASP A 375 -36.75 4.47 11.01
CA ASP A 375 -36.21 5.72 10.47
C ASP A 375 -36.24 5.73 8.92
N TRP A 376 -36.74 4.65 8.29
CA TRP A 376 -36.84 4.47 6.84
C TRP A 376 -37.88 5.42 6.21
N LYS A 377 -37.40 6.42 5.45
CA LYS A 377 -38.22 7.49 4.86
C LYS A 377 -38.63 7.21 3.41
N TYR A 378 -39.10 6.00 3.12
CA TYR A 378 -39.62 5.67 1.79
C TYR A 378 -41.11 6.00 1.66
N GLY A 379 -41.41 7.10 0.98
CA GLY A 379 -42.77 7.39 0.51
C GLY A 379 -43.10 6.53 -0.72
N LYS A 380 -44.11 5.65 -0.61
CA LYS A 380 -44.66 4.87 -1.74
C LYS A 380 -45.27 5.80 -2.80
N LYS A 381 -44.44 6.37 -3.68
CA LYS A 381 -44.89 6.94 -4.94
C LYS A 381 -45.08 5.80 -5.93
N PRO A 382 -46.23 5.70 -6.64
CA PRO A 382 -46.38 4.73 -7.70
C PRO A 382 -45.33 5.02 -8.78
N SER A 383 -44.47 4.03 -9.06
CA SER A 383 -43.48 4.18 -10.14
C SER A 383 -44.21 4.26 -11.48
N PRO A 384 -43.84 5.20 -12.37
CA PRO A 384 -44.35 5.20 -13.75
C PRO A 384 -43.80 4.01 -14.56
N MET A 385 -42.74 3.35 -14.10
CA MET A 385 -42.20 2.12 -14.68
C MET A 385 -42.85 0.90 -14.02
N GLN A 386 -43.09 -0.15 -14.82
CA GLN A 386 -43.54 -1.47 -14.36
C GLN A 386 -42.41 -2.24 -13.65
N LEU A 387 -41.92 -1.66 -12.55
CA LEU A 387 -40.90 -2.27 -11.70
C LEU A 387 -41.54 -3.22 -10.70
N GLN A 388 -41.11 -4.48 -10.72
CA GLN A 388 -41.48 -5.49 -9.74
C GLN A 388 -40.28 -5.84 -8.87
N PHE A 389 -40.48 -5.95 -7.56
CA PHE A 389 -39.47 -6.42 -6.62
C PHE A 389 -39.94 -7.72 -5.97
N ARG A 390 -39.07 -8.73 -5.92
CA ARG A 390 -39.37 -10.05 -5.32
C ARG A 390 -38.10 -10.79 -4.92
N LEU A 391 -38.26 -11.83 -4.10
CA LEU A 391 -37.18 -12.77 -3.84
C LEU A 391 -36.85 -13.59 -5.10
N CYS A 392 -35.60 -14.01 -5.20
CA CYS A 392 -35.10 -14.89 -6.25
C CYS A 392 -35.68 -16.30 -6.11
N ALA A 393 -35.97 -16.94 -7.26
CA ALA A 393 -36.28 -18.35 -7.34
C ALA A 393 -35.11 -19.11 -8.00
N GLN A 394 -35.02 -20.43 -7.81
CA GLN A 394 -33.94 -21.26 -8.37
C GLN A 394 -33.77 -21.08 -9.89
N GLN A 395 -34.88 -20.87 -10.63
CA GLN A 395 -34.89 -20.62 -12.08
C GLN A 395 -34.26 -19.27 -12.49
N ASP A 396 -34.16 -18.31 -11.57
CA ASP A 396 -33.57 -17.00 -11.85
C ASP A 396 -32.05 -17.01 -11.71
N MET A 397 -31.46 -17.96 -10.96
CA MET A 397 -30.05 -17.96 -10.57
C MET A 397 -29.07 -17.81 -11.73
N MET A 398 -29.31 -18.47 -12.86
CA MET A 398 -28.46 -18.34 -14.05
C MET A 398 -28.49 -16.90 -14.63
N ARG A 399 -29.65 -16.24 -14.60
CA ARG A 399 -29.82 -14.85 -15.04
C ARG A 399 -29.20 -13.87 -14.05
N VAL A 400 -29.26 -14.17 -12.74
CA VAL A 400 -28.60 -13.40 -11.68
C VAL A 400 -27.08 -13.45 -11.85
N LEU A 401 -26.49 -14.63 -12.06
CA LEU A 401 -25.05 -14.76 -12.25
C LEU A 401 -24.55 -14.05 -13.51
N ASP A 402 -25.25 -14.20 -14.63
CA ASP A 402 -24.91 -13.49 -15.88
C ASP A 402 -25.06 -11.95 -15.75
N LEU A 403 -26.02 -11.46 -14.96
CA LEU A 403 -26.12 -10.03 -14.63
C LEU A 403 -24.93 -9.56 -13.78
N VAL A 404 -24.59 -10.32 -12.73
CA VAL A 404 -23.51 -10.00 -11.78
C VAL A 404 -22.15 -10.06 -12.47
N GLU A 405 -21.87 -11.09 -13.25
CA GLU A 405 -20.61 -11.27 -13.98
C GLU A 405 -20.33 -10.11 -14.94
N ARG A 406 -21.34 -9.72 -15.73
CA ARG A 406 -21.23 -8.60 -16.67
C ARG A 406 -21.09 -7.24 -15.97
N SER A 407 -21.60 -7.10 -14.76
CA SER A 407 -21.61 -5.83 -14.01
C SER A 407 -20.38 -5.65 -13.12
N SER A 408 -19.95 -6.70 -12.41
CA SER A 408 -18.75 -6.69 -11.56
C SER A 408 -17.51 -6.33 -12.38
N ALA A 409 -17.36 -6.93 -13.57
CA ALA A 409 -16.27 -6.66 -14.50
C ALA A 409 -16.23 -5.19 -14.96
N ARG A 410 -17.40 -4.59 -15.24
CA ARG A 410 -17.52 -3.19 -15.70
C ARG A 410 -17.30 -2.18 -14.58
N GLN A 411 -17.80 -2.47 -13.38
CA GLN A 411 -17.74 -1.55 -12.23
C GLN A 411 -16.47 -1.73 -11.39
N GLY A 412 -15.60 -2.70 -11.72
CA GLY A 412 -14.43 -3.05 -10.91
C GLY A 412 -14.75 -3.72 -9.57
N LYS A 413 -16.03 -4.03 -9.31
CA LYS A 413 -16.58 -4.60 -8.07
C LYS A 413 -16.46 -6.13 -8.08
N MET A 414 -15.22 -6.59 -8.16
CA MET A 414 -14.85 -7.99 -8.34
C MET A 414 -15.09 -8.83 -7.06
N GLY A 415 -15.29 -10.15 -7.21
CA GLY A 415 -15.54 -11.08 -6.10
C GLY A 415 -17.01 -11.20 -5.67
N TRP A 416 -17.92 -10.42 -6.27
CA TRP A 416 -19.38 -10.58 -6.06
C TRP A 416 -19.92 -11.90 -6.63
N PHE A 417 -19.36 -12.36 -7.75
CA PHE A 417 -19.79 -13.61 -8.41
C PHE A 417 -19.68 -14.82 -7.47
N ASP A 418 -18.58 -14.93 -6.71
CA ASP A 418 -18.37 -15.99 -5.72
C ASP A 418 -19.46 -15.99 -4.62
N GLN A 419 -19.92 -14.81 -4.19
CA GLN A 419 -20.97 -14.73 -3.16
C GLN A 419 -22.32 -15.21 -3.72
N TYR A 420 -22.73 -14.74 -4.89
CA TYR A 420 -23.99 -15.17 -5.52
C TYR A 420 -23.97 -16.65 -5.91
N SER A 421 -22.86 -17.15 -6.47
CA SER A 421 -22.72 -18.55 -6.89
C SER A 421 -22.72 -19.51 -5.71
N SER A 422 -22.17 -19.10 -4.55
CA SER A 422 -22.21 -19.91 -3.32
C SER A 422 -23.63 -20.20 -2.79
N LEU A 423 -24.64 -19.45 -3.23
CA LEU A 423 -26.04 -19.69 -2.88
C LEU A 423 -26.77 -20.61 -3.86
N MET A 424 -26.20 -20.91 -5.03
CA MET A 424 -26.85 -21.73 -6.04
C MET A 424 -27.09 -23.16 -5.53
N ASN A 425 -28.30 -23.68 -5.75
CA ASN A 425 -28.75 -25.01 -5.29
C ASN A 425 -28.81 -25.16 -3.75
N GLY A 426 -28.57 -24.09 -2.99
CA GLY A 426 -28.76 -24.03 -1.55
C GLY A 426 -30.16 -23.53 -1.16
N PRO A 427 -30.56 -23.68 0.12
CA PRO A 427 -31.84 -23.17 0.63
C PRO A 427 -31.90 -21.63 0.71
N ASN A 428 -30.75 -20.95 0.53
CA ASN A 428 -30.55 -19.52 0.68
C ASN A 428 -30.77 -18.71 -0.61
N VAL A 429 -31.24 -19.31 -1.71
CA VAL A 429 -31.58 -18.54 -2.93
C VAL A 429 -32.60 -17.42 -2.64
N LYS A 430 -33.52 -17.65 -1.70
CA LYS A 430 -34.49 -16.65 -1.19
C LYS A 430 -33.84 -15.40 -0.56
N ASP A 431 -32.57 -15.46 -0.18
CA ASP A 431 -31.84 -14.35 0.42
C ASP A 431 -31.39 -13.34 -0.65
N ILE A 432 -31.47 -13.70 -1.94
CA ILE A 432 -31.29 -12.80 -3.08
C ILE A 432 -32.61 -12.06 -3.35
N VAL A 433 -32.56 -10.72 -3.41
CA VAL A 433 -33.68 -9.85 -3.77
C VAL A 433 -33.46 -9.30 -5.18
N LEU A 434 -34.49 -9.35 -6.02
CA LEU A 434 -34.44 -8.96 -7.42
C LEU A 434 -35.32 -7.73 -7.69
N ALA A 435 -34.84 -6.84 -8.56
CA ALA A 435 -35.66 -5.84 -9.25
C ALA A 435 -35.82 -6.27 -10.71
N LEU A 436 -37.06 -6.24 -11.21
CA LEU A 436 -37.41 -6.62 -12.57
C LEU A 436 -38.13 -5.50 -13.31
N GLU A 437 -37.79 -5.30 -14.58
CA GLU A 437 -38.59 -4.52 -15.54
C GLU A 437 -39.03 -5.46 -16.68
N LYS A 438 -40.34 -5.65 -16.85
CA LYS A 438 -40.92 -6.53 -17.89
C LYS A 438 -40.25 -7.92 -17.92
N ASP A 439 -40.20 -8.57 -16.77
CA ASP A 439 -39.54 -9.88 -16.50
C ASP A 439 -38.00 -9.96 -16.69
N ASN A 440 -37.35 -8.88 -17.10
CA ASN A 440 -35.89 -8.79 -17.15
C ASN A 440 -35.35 -8.36 -15.78
N ILE A 441 -34.36 -9.08 -15.25
CA ILE A 441 -33.70 -8.70 -13.99
C ILE A 441 -32.80 -7.49 -14.29
N VAL A 442 -33.14 -6.34 -13.71
CA VAL A 442 -32.40 -5.08 -13.90
C VAL A 442 -31.49 -4.74 -12.73
N ALA A 443 -31.76 -5.27 -11.53
CA ALA A 443 -30.85 -5.18 -10.38
C ALA A 443 -31.06 -6.35 -9.41
N THR A 444 -30.06 -6.59 -8.55
CA THR A 444 -30.08 -7.65 -7.53
C THR A 444 -29.27 -7.25 -6.29
N ALA A 445 -29.67 -7.74 -5.11
CA ALA A 445 -28.93 -7.57 -3.87
C ALA A 445 -28.94 -8.87 -3.04
N LEU A 446 -27.91 -9.08 -2.21
CA LEU A 446 -27.84 -10.17 -1.23
C LEU A 446 -28.25 -9.67 0.14
N THR A 447 -29.36 -10.16 0.68
CA THR A 447 -29.66 -10.05 2.12
C THR A 447 -28.98 -11.19 2.88
N TYR A 448 -28.75 -11.01 4.19
CA TYR A 448 -28.36 -12.08 5.09
C TYR A 448 -28.76 -11.75 6.53
N THR A 449 -28.88 -12.76 7.38
CA THR A 449 -29.04 -12.60 8.83
C THR A 449 -27.98 -13.44 9.55
N PRO A 450 -27.62 -13.13 10.82
CA PRO A 450 -26.60 -13.89 11.55
C PRO A 450 -26.89 -15.39 11.67
N SER A 451 -28.15 -15.81 11.49
CA SER A 451 -28.64 -17.18 11.65
C SER A 451 -29.17 -17.82 10.36
N CYS A 452 -29.06 -17.19 9.17
CA CYS A 452 -29.66 -17.74 7.94
C CYS A 452 -28.98 -19.02 7.41
N GLY A 453 -27.83 -19.42 7.96
CA GLY A 453 -27.09 -20.62 7.54
C GLY A 453 -26.32 -20.50 6.23
N SER A 454 -26.37 -19.34 5.56
CA SER A 454 -25.56 -19.05 4.37
C SER A 454 -24.08 -18.80 4.75
N PRO A 455 -23.14 -18.83 3.80
CA PRO A 455 -21.73 -18.51 4.08
C PRO A 455 -21.49 -16.99 4.28
N ILE A 456 -22.44 -16.13 3.92
CA ILE A 456 -22.26 -14.66 3.87
C ILE A 456 -21.94 -14.05 5.25
N PRO A 457 -22.62 -14.38 6.36
CA PRO A 457 -22.27 -13.86 7.69
C PRO A 457 -20.83 -14.21 8.11
N SER A 458 -20.24 -15.30 7.60
CA SER A 458 -18.84 -15.62 7.86
C SER A 458 -17.88 -14.73 7.06
N ASN A 459 -18.33 -14.22 5.92
CA ASN A 459 -17.55 -13.37 5.02
C ASN A 459 -17.68 -11.88 5.37
N LEU A 460 -18.80 -11.46 5.99
CA LEU A 460 -19.00 -10.10 6.53
C LEU A 460 -19.54 -10.18 7.97
N PRO A 461 -18.68 -10.03 8.99
CA PRO A 461 -19.06 -10.26 10.38
C PRO A 461 -19.92 -9.12 10.98
N TRP A 462 -19.89 -7.94 10.36
CA TRP A 462 -20.25 -6.70 11.03
C TRP A 462 -21.73 -6.60 11.44
N ALA A 463 -22.68 -7.08 10.64
CA ALA A 463 -24.09 -7.12 11.05
C ALA A 463 -24.27 -7.86 12.39
N ALA A 464 -23.69 -9.05 12.53
CA ALA A 464 -23.77 -9.87 13.74
C ALA A 464 -22.99 -9.26 14.93
N GLN A 465 -21.86 -8.60 14.66
CA GLN A 465 -21.05 -7.93 15.70
C GLN A 465 -21.70 -6.64 16.23
N ILE A 466 -22.51 -5.94 15.42
CA ILE A 466 -23.24 -4.75 15.86
C ILE A 466 -24.48 -5.15 16.69
N GLY A 467 -25.18 -6.23 16.33
CA GLY A 467 -26.33 -6.71 17.09
C GLY A 467 -27.04 -7.93 16.49
N SER A 468 -27.72 -8.71 17.33
CA SER A 468 -28.49 -9.89 16.91
C SER A 468 -29.81 -9.58 16.20
N ASP A 469 -30.27 -8.33 16.23
CA ASP A 469 -31.47 -7.83 15.55
C ASP A 469 -31.16 -7.11 14.22
N ILE A 470 -29.96 -7.33 13.68
CA ILE A 470 -29.42 -6.61 12.52
C ILE A 470 -29.16 -7.59 11.37
N GLY A 471 -29.91 -7.39 10.27
CA GLY A 471 -29.62 -8.06 9.00
C GLY A 471 -28.53 -7.33 8.23
N GLY A 472 -27.94 -7.98 7.24
CA GLY A 472 -27.00 -7.36 6.31
C GLY A 472 -27.55 -7.31 4.89
N VAL A 473 -27.08 -6.35 4.10
CA VAL A 473 -27.25 -6.31 2.64
C VAL A 473 -25.91 -6.03 1.98
N THR A 474 -25.49 -6.92 1.08
CA THR A 474 -24.22 -6.86 0.35
C THR A 474 -24.43 -7.06 -1.15
N CYS A 475 -23.35 -6.89 -1.93
CA CYS A 475 -23.29 -7.17 -3.37
C CYS A 475 -24.46 -6.58 -4.18
N ILE A 476 -24.84 -5.32 -3.90
CA ILE A 476 -25.91 -4.61 -4.61
C ILE A 476 -25.48 -4.33 -6.05
N CYS A 477 -25.94 -5.16 -6.98
CA CYS A 477 -25.62 -5.12 -8.39
C CYS A 477 -26.70 -4.35 -9.16
N LEU A 478 -26.38 -3.10 -9.48
CA LEU A 478 -27.17 -2.19 -10.29
C LEU A 478 -26.31 -1.76 -11.51
N PRO A 479 -26.52 -2.33 -12.72
CA PRO A 479 -25.63 -2.11 -13.86
C PRO A 479 -25.68 -0.69 -14.44
N ILE A 480 -26.82 -0.01 -14.23
CA ILE A 480 -27.09 1.38 -14.64
C ILE A 480 -27.63 2.07 -13.39
N GLU A 481 -26.93 3.09 -12.89
CA GLU A 481 -27.34 3.85 -11.70
C GLU A 481 -28.75 4.44 -11.90
N ASN A 482 -29.61 4.21 -10.91
CA ASN A 482 -31.03 4.55 -10.96
C ASN A 482 -31.61 4.50 -9.54
N ASP A 483 -31.73 5.67 -8.91
CA ASP A 483 -32.25 5.87 -7.55
C ASP A 483 -33.60 5.16 -7.32
N THR A 484 -34.49 5.14 -8.33
CA THR A 484 -35.82 4.52 -8.19
C THR A 484 -35.72 3.01 -8.08
N VAL A 485 -34.81 2.38 -8.84
CA VAL A 485 -34.53 0.94 -8.74
C VAL A 485 -33.77 0.63 -7.45
N MET A 486 -32.78 1.44 -7.09
CA MET A 486 -31.98 1.29 -5.86
C MET A 486 -32.88 1.34 -4.61
N VAL A 487 -33.67 2.41 -4.46
CA VAL A 487 -34.53 2.61 -3.28
C VAL A 487 -35.65 1.55 -3.21
N GLY A 488 -36.24 1.16 -4.34
CA GLY A 488 -37.24 0.08 -4.37
C GLY A 488 -36.64 -1.29 -4.04
N LEU A 489 -35.39 -1.55 -4.45
CA LEU A 489 -34.66 -2.77 -4.11
C LEU A 489 -34.31 -2.81 -2.62
N LEU A 490 -33.90 -1.68 -2.04
CA LEU A 490 -33.68 -1.55 -0.59
C LEU A 490 -34.99 -1.73 0.21
N ASP A 491 -36.10 -1.16 -0.23
CA ASP A 491 -37.42 -1.36 0.40
C ASP A 491 -37.87 -2.83 0.38
N ALA A 492 -37.52 -3.58 -0.68
CA ALA A 492 -37.73 -5.03 -0.75
C ALA A 492 -36.77 -5.82 0.16
N CYS A 493 -35.51 -5.40 0.29
CA CYS A 493 -34.55 -5.98 1.23
C CYS A 493 -34.99 -5.77 2.69
N ILE A 494 -35.47 -4.56 3.04
CA ILE A 494 -35.99 -4.23 4.37
C ILE A 494 -37.13 -5.17 4.75
N LYS A 495 -38.12 -5.37 3.85
CA LYS A 495 -39.22 -6.32 4.09
C LYS A 495 -38.71 -7.74 4.32
N ASN A 496 -37.82 -8.25 3.47
CA ASN A 496 -37.25 -9.59 3.63
C ASN A 496 -36.52 -9.78 4.97
N LEU A 497 -35.85 -8.74 5.46
CA LEU A 497 -35.17 -8.76 6.75
C LEU A 497 -36.16 -8.60 7.93
N GLN A 498 -37.22 -7.79 7.78
CA GLN A 498 -38.32 -7.66 8.76
C GLN A 498 -39.08 -8.98 8.92
N ASP A 499 -39.39 -9.67 7.82
CA ASP A 499 -40.05 -10.99 7.84
C ASP A 499 -39.17 -12.07 8.51
N GLN A 500 -37.85 -11.85 8.55
CA GLN A 500 -36.87 -12.66 9.29
C GLN A 500 -36.62 -12.16 10.73
N GLY A 501 -37.40 -11.19 11.21
CA GLY A 501 -37.35 -10.68 12.59
C GLY A 501 -36.27 -9.64 12.87
N MET A 502 -35.57 -9.15 11.86
CA MET A 502 -34.59 -8.07 12.02
C MET A 502 -35.29 -6.71 12.19
N LYS A 503 -34.65 -5.79 12.91
CA LYS A 503 -35.12 -4.42 13.17
C LYS A 503 -34.27 -3.35 12.48
N LYS A 504 -33.07 -3.73 12.05
CA LYS A 504 -32.11 -2.85 11.39
C LYS A 504 -31.44 -3.60 10.25
N MET A 505 -30.87 -2.85 9.32
CA MET A 505 -29.95 -3.38 8.32
C MET A 505 -28.60 -2.69 8.37
N PHE A 506 -27.56 -3.47 8.12
CA PHE A 506 -26.20 -3.03 7.79
C PHE A 506 -26.02 -3.15 6.27
N ILE A 507 -25.39 -2.17 5.62
CA ILE A 507 -25.06 -2.23 4.18
C ILE A 507 -23.58 -1.91 4.00
N ASP A 508 -22.84 -2.79 3.32
CA ASP A 508 -21.41 -2.62 3.07
C ASP A 508 -21.08 -2.01 1.70
N GLY A 509 -19.97 -1.26 1.64
CA GLY A 509 -19.30 -0.97 0.36
C GLY A 509 -19.97 0.05 -0.55
N ILE A 510 -20.67 1.05 0.00
CA ILE A 510 -21.33 2.11 -0.76
C ILE A 510 -20.33 3.19 -1.20
N SER A 511 -20.24 3.46 -2.51
CA SER A 511 -19.31 4.41 -3.13
C SER A 511 -19.97 5.69 -3.68
N SER A 512 -21.29 5.68 -3.86
CA SER A 512 -22.09 6.72 -4.50
C SER A 512 -23.42 6.92 -3.73
N GLU A 513 -24.20 7.95 -4.10
CA GLU A 513 -25.55 8.22 -3.57
C GLU A 513 -25.66 8.42 -2.04
N LEU A 514 -24.55 8.64 -1.33
CA LEU A 514 -24.51 8.71 0.15
C LEU A 514 -25.51 9.71 0.74
N ASP A 515 -25.64 10.90 0.17
CA ASP A 515 -26.54 11.94 0.68
C ASP A 515 -28.02 11.57 0.46
N ALA A 516 -28.35 10.88 -0.63
CA ALA A 516 -29.69 10.36 -0.88
C ALA A 516 -30.05 9.25 0.12
N LEU A 517 -29.12 8.34 0.40
CA LEU A 517 -29.29 7.31 1.44
C LEU A 517 -29.42 7.93 2.84
N LYS A 518 -28.62 8.95 3.18
CA LYS A 518 -28.74 9.70 4.44
C LYS A 518 -30.10 10.40 4.57
N GLN A 519 -30.65 10.97 3.49
CA GLN A 519 -32.02 11.52 3.49
C GLN A 519 -33.09 10.46 3.74
N LEU A 520 -32.88 9.23 3.28
CA LEU A 520 -33.79 8.09 3.50
C LEU A 520 -33.69 7.47 4.90
N GLY A 521 -32.75 7.91 5.74
CA GLY A 521 -32.59 7.48 7.13
C GLY A 521 -31.33 6.68 7.43
N PHE A 522 -30.49 6.38 6.43
CA PHE A 522 -29.22 5.69 6.68
C PHE A 522 -28.26 6.58 7.48
N LEU A 523 -27.57 5.98 8.44
CA LEU A 523 -26.47 6.57 9.19
C LEU A 523 -25.15 5.92 8.76
N GLU A 524 -24.08 6.69 8.84
CA GLU A 524 -22.73 6.22 8.56
C GLU A 524 -22.23 5.35 9.73
N TRP A 525 -21.82 4.11 9.44
CA TRP A 525 -21.23 3.21 10.44
C TRP A 525 -19.70 3.19 10.32
N ALA A 526 -19.17 3.13 9.10
CA ALA A 526 -17.75 3.27 8.83
C ALA A 526 -17.47 3.95 7.49
N LYS A 527 -16.31 4.58 7.40
CA LYS A 527 -15.77 5.16 6.17
C LYS A 527 -14.37 4.64 5.93
N TYR A 528 -14.09 4.19 4.73
CA TYR A 528 -12.78 3.70 4.28
C TYR A 528 -12.31 4.47 3.05
N LYS A 529 -11.03 4.32 2.75
CA LYS A 529 -10.46 4.67 1.44
C LYS A 529 -10.29 3.40 0.61
N ASP A 530 -10.77 3.37 -0.62
CA ASP A 530 -10.48 2.27 -1.53
C ASP A 530 -9.04 2.34 -2.06
N VAL A 531 -8.38 1.19 -2.20
CA VAL A 531 -6.97 1.14 -2.60
C VAL A 531 -6.66 -0.16 -3.32
N TRP A 532 -6.29 -0.09 -4.60
CA TRP A 532 -5.75 -1.24 -5.33
C TRP A 532 -4.77 -0.83 -6.44
N LYS A 533 -4.08 -1.83 -6.98
CA LYS A 533 -3.17 -1.71 -8.13
C LYS A 533 -3.42 -2.91 -9.03
N ASP A 534 -3.76 -2.65 -10.28
CA ASP A 534 -3.73 -3.69 -11.31
C ASP A 534 -2.25 -4.02 -11.64
N THR A 535 -1.96 -5.29 -11.96
CA THR A 535 -0.59 -5.85 -12.01
C THR A 535 -0.12 -6.24 -13.39
#